data_AF-A0A0C3LAS1-F1
#
_entry.id   AF-A0A0C3LAS1-F1
#
_cell.length_a   1.000
_cell.length_b   1.000
_cell.length_c   1.000
_cell.angle_alpha   90.00
_cell.angle_beta   90.00
_cell.angle_gamma   90.00
#
_symmetry.space_group_name_H-M   'P 1'
#
loop_
_entity.id
_entity.type
_entity.pdbx_description
1 polymer ?
#
loop_
_entity_poly.entity_id
_entity_poly.type
_entity_poly.pdbx_seq_one_letter_code
_entity_poly.pdbx_strand_id
1 'polypeptide(L)'
;SGLRYLEGRIREAEIRVQRARIREAAKRVFGPSVFLQRKAKIARRDFWVATLNALWSGDGHHKLIMYGIVIHGFIEAYSRLV
;
A
#
# COMPACT_ATOMS: atom_id res chain seq x y z
N SER A 1 3.37 -3.67 -0.51
CA SER A 1 2.70 -4.52 0.51
C SER A 1 3.72 -4.92 1.57
N GLY A 2 3.28 -5.13 2.82
CA GLY A 2 4.21 -5.47 3.93
C GLY A 2 5.05 -6.74 3.71
N LEU A 3 4.55 -7.72 2.94
CA LEU A 3 5.32 -8.91 2.57
C LEU A 3 6.48 -8.61 1.60
N ARG A 4 6.28 -7.71 0.63
CA ARG A 4 7.36 -7.28 -0.28
C ARG A 4 8.43 -6.48 0.46
N TYR A 5 8.02 -5.69 1.46
CA TYR A 5 8.96 -4.98 2.32
C TYR A 5 9.83 -5.95 3.13
N LEU A 6 9.22 -6.95 3.78
CA LEU A 6 9.92 -8.03 4.47
C LEU A 6 10.89 -8.79 3.56
N GLU A 7 10.45 -9.14 2.35
CA GLU A 7 11.30 -9.80 1.35
C GLU A 7 12.49 -8.92 0.93
N GLY A 8 12.29 -7.61 0.78
CA GLY A 8 13.35 -6.65 0.52
C GLY A 8 14.38 -6.60 1.65
N ARG A 9 13.93 -6.51 2.91
CA ARG A 9 14.81 -6.49 4.09
C ARG A 9 15.62 -7.78 4.26
N ILE A 10 15.01 -8.94 4.02
CA ILE A 10 15.70 -10.24 4.07
C ILE A 10 16.77 -10.32 2.97
N ARG A 11 16.47 -9.79 1.78
CA ARG A 11 17.41 -9.75 0.65
C ARG A 11 18.56 -8.78 0.89
N GLU A 12 18.31 -7.65 1.54
CA GLU A 12 19.32 -6.67 1.97
C GLU A 12 20.28 -7.27 3.00
N ALA A 13 19.80 -8.14 3.88
CA ALA A 13 20.62 -8.94 4.78
C ALA A 13 21.37 -10.09 4.09
N GLU A 14 21.36 -10.14 2.74
CA GLU A 14 21.97 -11.19 1.90
C GLU A 14 21.43 -12.62 2.10
N ILE A 15 20.31 -12.76 2.82
CA ILE A 15 19.70 -14.07 3.07
C ILE A 15 18.79 -14.44 1.90
N ARG A 16 19.13 -15.50 1.16
CA ARG A 16 18.28 -15.99 0.07
C ARG A 16 17.29 -17.04 0.58
N VAL A 17 16.05 -16.61 0.79
CA VAL A 17 14.95 -17.50 1.23
C VAL A 17 13.86 -17.56 0.18
N GLN A 18 13.30 -18.74 -0.06
CA GLN A 18 12.13 -18.90 -0.91
C GLN A 18 10.95 -18.08 -0.39
N ARG A 19 10.25 -17.39 -1.28
CA ARG A 19 9.11 -16.52 -0.97
C ARG A 19 8.00 -17.23 -0.18
N ALA A 20 7.81 -18.53 -0.44
CA ALA A 20 6.88 -19.39 0.29
C ALA A 20 7.25 -19.49 1.78
N ARG A 21 8.54 -19.70 2.10
CA ARG A 21 9.03 -19.80 3.49
C ARG A 21 8.90 -18.48 4.24
N ILE A 22 9.16 -17.34 3.57
CA ILE A 22 8.94 -16.00 4.15
C ILE A 22 7.46 -15.82 4.52
N ARG A 23 6.54 -16.24 3.62
CA ARG A 23 5.10 -16.20 3.89
C ARG A 23 4.71 -17.09 5.07
N GLU A 24 5.19 -18.32 5.13
CA GLU A 24 4.89 -19.23 6.24
C GLU A 24 5.48 -18.75 7.58
N ALA A 25 6.69 -18.18 7.58
CA ALA A 25 7.25 -17.54 8.77
C ALA A 25 6.41 -16.33 9.20
N ALA A 26 6.02 -15.46 8.27
CA ALA A 26 5.17 -14.32 8.56
C ALA A 26 3.80 -14.75 9.10
N LYS A 27 3.19 -15.83 8.58
CA LYS A 27 1.95 -16.40 9.12
C LYS A 27 2.11 -16.88 10.57
N ARG A 28 3.24 -17.53 10.88
CA ARG A 28 3.54 -17.99 12.25
C ARG A 28 3.70 -16.83 13.22
N VAL A 29 4.38 -15.75 12.81
CA VAL A 29 4.66 -14.59 13.67
C VAL A 29 3.44 -13.68 13.84
N PHE A 30 2.77 -13.33 12.74
CA PHE A 30 1.64 -12.37 12.76
C PHE A 30 0.28 -13.03 13.00
N GLY A 31 0.23 -14.36 13.01
CA GLY A 31 -1.00 -15.15 13.17
C GLY A 31 -1.92 -15.13 11.94
N PRO A 32 -2.86 -16.08 11.86
CA PRO A 32 -3.79 -16.22 10.73
C PRO A 32 -4.75 -15.02 10.58
N SER A 33 -5.08 -14.32 11.66
CA SER A 33 -6.00 -13.17 11.68
C SER A 33 -5.50 -11.99 10.84
N VAL A 34 -4.20 -11.67 10.90
CA VAL A 34 -3.60 -10.59 10.09
C VAL A 34 -3.67 -10.89 8.60
N PHE A 35 -3.54 -12.17 8.21
CA PHE A 35 -3.65 -12.58 6.81
C PHE A 35 -5.10 -12.62 6.32
N LEU A 36 -6.05 -12.98 7.19
CA LEU A 36 -7.49 -12.91 6.92
C LEU A 36 -7.96 -11.46 6.75
N GLN A 37 -7.53 -10.54 7.61
CA GLN A 37 -7.84 -9.11 7.47
C GLN A 37 -7.26 -8.52 6.17
N ARG A 38 -6.08 -8.95 5.74
CA ARG A 38 -5.51 -8.53 4.44
C ARG A 38 -6.27 -9.07 3.23
N LYS A 39 -7.03 -10.16 3.40
CA LYS A 39 -7.96 -10.69 2.38
C LYS A 39 -9.37 -10.09 2.49
N ALA A 40 -9.68 -9.43 3.59
CA ALA A 40 -10.97 -8.77 3.75
C ALA A 40 -11.12 -7.73 2.64
N LYS A 41 -12.23 -7.81 1.91
CA LYS A 41 -12.58 -6.81 0.91
C LYS A 41 -12.64 -5.47 1.64
N ILE A 42 -11.88 -4.47 1.15
CA ILE A 42 -11.96 -3.12 1.69
C ILE A 42 -13.41 -2.67 1.57
N ALA A 43 -14.07 -2.46 2.72
CA ALA A 43 -15.37 -1.82 2.75
C ALA A 43 -15.17 -0.36 2.36
N ARG A 44 -15.45 -0.03 1.10
CA ARG A 44 -15.43 1.37 0.65
C ARG A 44 -16.60 2.07 1.34
N ARG A 45 -16.28 3.12 2.09
CA ARG A 45 -17.27 4.04 2.65
C ARG A 45 -17.61 5.08 1.59
N ASP A 46 -18.82 5.62 1.67
CA ASP A 46 -19.16 6.81 0.90
C ASP A 46 -18.28 7.96 1.37
N PHE A 47 -17.46 8.47 0.46
CA PHE A 47 -16.53 9.55 0.74
C PHE A 47 -17.21 10.87 0.40
N TRP A 48 -17.60 11.65 1.40
CA TRP A 48 -18.32 12.91 1.19
C TRP A 48 -17.53 14.07 1.79
N VAL A 49 -17.55 15.20 1.08
CA VAL A 49 -16.91 16.46 1.48
C VAL A 49 -17.97 17.55 1.36
N ALA A 50 -17.96 18.53 2.28
CA ALA A 50 -19.06 19.47 2.43
C ALA A 50 -19.17 20.51 1.31
N THR A 51 -18.04 20.95 0.75
CA THR A 51 -18.00 22.00 -0.28
C THR A 51 -16.67 21.93 -1.04
N LEU A 52 -16.62 22.65 -2.17
CA LEU A 52 -15.40 22.88 -2.94
C LEU A 52 -14.29 23.44 -2.04
N ASN A 53 -13.07 22.95 -2.24
CA ASN A 53 -11.85 23.36 -1.54
C ASN A 53 -11.82 23.07 -0.03
N ALA A 54 -12.81 22.36 0.53
CA ALA A 54 -12.79 21.99 1.95
C ALA A 54 -11.76 20.89 2.26
N LEU A 55 -11.39 20.08 1.25
CA LEU A 55 -10.36 19.05 1.38
C LEU A 55 -9.64 18.86 0.03
N TRP A 56 -8.33 18.74 0.09
CA TRP A 56 -7.48 18.40 -1.05
C TRP A 56 -6.88 17.02 -0.84
N SER A 57 -7.03 16.15 -1.84
CA SER A 57 -6.47 14.80 -1.85
C SER A 57 -5.22 14.78 -2.72
N GLY A 58 -4.10 14.34 -2.17
CA GLY A 58 -2.85 14.13 -2.90
C GLY A 58 -2.51 12.64 -3.00
N ASP A 59 -2.04 12.19 -4.17
CA ASP A 59 -1.50 10.85 -4.37
C ASP A 59 -0.19 10.85 -5.17
N GLY A 60 0.67 9.88 -4.86
CA GLY A 60 1.96 9.68 -5.52
C GLY A 60 1.91 8.54 -6.53
N HIS A 61 2.15 8.85 -7.80
CA HIS A 61 2.27 7.87 -8.86
C HIS A 61 3.71 7.39 -9.03
N HIS A 62 3.98 6.16 -8.60
CA HIS A 62 5.34 5.61 -8.49
C HIS A 62 5.76 4.70 -9.66
N LYS A 63 5.04 4.67 -10.80
CA LYS A 63 5.38 3.77 -11.92
C LYS A 63 6.77 4.02 -12.51
N LEU A 64 7.28 5.24 -12.39
CA LEU A 64 8.60 5.66 -12.91
C LEU A 64 9.68 5.74 -11.83
N ILE A 65 9.43 5.19 -10.63
CA ILE A 65 10.36 5.31 -9.50
C ILE A 65 11.74 4.68 -9.78
N MET A 66 11.82 3.70 -10.68
CA MET A 66 13.10 3.11 -11.11
C MET A 66 13.99 4.09 -11.89
N TYR A 67 13.41 5.15 -12.45
CA TYR A 67 14.12 6.24 -13.13
C TYR A 67 14.32 7.47 -12.21
N GLY A 68 13.99 7.34 -10.92
CA GLY A 68 14.05 8.47 -9.97
C GLY A 68 12.89 9.47 -10.11
N ILE A 69 11.83 9.13 -10.84
CA ILE A 69 10.69 10.04 -11.09
C ILE A 69 9.46 9.58 -10.30
N VAL A 70 8.85 10.51 -9.57
CA VAL A 70 7.56 10.34 -8.89
C VAL A 70 6.64 11.50 -9.30
N ILE A 71 5.43 11.19 -9.76
CA ILE A 71 4.45 12.20 -10.14
C ILE A 71 3.46 12.35 -8.99
N HIS A 72 3.31 13.56 -8.45
CA HIS A 72 2.32 13.86 -7.42
C HIS A 72 1.13 14.59 -8.06
N GLY A 73 -0.07 14.01 -7.92
CA GLY A 73 -1.31 14.63 -8.35
C GLY A 73 -2.12 15.09 -7.15
N PHE A 74 -2.74 16.27 -7.25
CA PHE A 74 -3.62 16.82 -6.23
C PHE A 74 -4.96 17.17 -6.84
N ILE A 75 -6.05 16.75 -6.19
CA ILE A 75 -7.41 17.06 -6.61
C ILE A 75 -8.22 17.59 -5.43
N GLU A 76 -9.16 18.46 -5.76
CA GLU A 76 -10.18 18.92 -4.83
C GLU A 76 -11.20 17.78 -4.60
N ALA A 77 -11.45 17.45 -3.33
CA ALA A 77 -12.09 16.19 -2.94
C ALA A 77 -13.62 16.19 -3.08
N TYR A 78 -14.26 17.36 -3.19
CA TYR A 78 -15.70 17.49 -3.46
C TYR A 78 -16.03 17.10 -4.91
N SER A 79 -15.38 17.75 -5.87
CA SER A 79 -15.61 17.55 -7.31
C SER A 79 -14.93 16.30 -7.85
N ARG A 80 -13.77 15.92 -7.27
CA ARG A 80 -12.93 14.78 -7.68
C ARG A 80 -12.49 14.87 -9.15
N LEU A 81 -12.44 16.07 -9.70
CA LEU A 81 -11.95 16.32 -11.06
C LEU A 81 -10.43 16.18 -11.08
N VAL A 82 -9.93 15.45 -12.08
CA VAL A 82 -8.50 15.21 -12.37
C VAL A 82 -8.15 15.94 -13.65
#